data_AF-A0A371K5G9-F1
#
_entry.id   AF-A0A371K5G9-F1
#
_cell.length_a   1.000
_cell.length_b   1.000
_cell.length_c   1.000
_cell.angle_alpha   90.00
_cell.angle_beta   90.00
_cell.angle_gamma   90.00
#
_symmetry.space_group_name_H-M   'P 1'
#
loop_
_entity.id
_entity.type
_entity.pdbx_description
1 polymer ?
#
loop_
_entity_poly.entity_id
_entity_poly.type
_entity_poly.pdbx_seq_one_letter_code
_entity_poly.pdbx_strand_id
1 'polypeptide(L)'
;MSRSPSHGKALLYTVGLFAGAFAIGAWLAGFAAPAHEAAWWISGALLAVGLVVGLKVLEAAALLVAPLVLARMAARWAVTGKPLDTRKDGDRHDWIAYLLFIPSYAVFALLTGAGVGFVDGGLGFFLSALLYGAIGLVLGAVGARVIVKYAMEAG
;
A
#
# COMPACT_ATOMS: atom_id res chain seq x y z
N MET A 1 8.80 -15.70 -30.44
CA MET A 1 9.26 -14.78 -29.38
C MET A 1 8.28 -13.63 -29.25
N SER A 2 7.23 -13.77 -28.43
CA SER A 2 6.31 -12.68 -28.12
C SER A 2 6.86 -11.86 -26.95
N ARG A 3 7.21 -10.60 -27.19
CA ARG A 3 7.56 -9.66 -26.12
C ARG A 3 6.31 -9.41 -25.28
N SER A 4 6.35 -9.78 -24.00
CA SER A 4 5.33 -9.45 -22.99
C SER A 4 5.12 -7.92 -22.93
N PRO A 5 3.96 -7.39 -23.34
CA PRO A 5 3.67 -5.95 -23.27
C PRO A 5 3.28 -5.45 -21.88
N SER A 6 3.24 -6.33 -20.86
CA SER A 6 2.69 -6.03 -19.53
C SER A 6 3.70 -5.46 -18.54
N HIS A 7 4.97 -5.89 -18.60
CA HIS A 7 6.00 -5.49 -17.61
C HIS A 7 6.33 -4.00 -17.64
N GLY A 8 6.45 -3.40 -18.84
CA GLY A 8 6.77 -1.98 -18.98
C GLY A 8 5.66 -1.06 -18.44
N LYS A 9 4.40 -1.47 -18.61
CA LYS A 9 3.25 -0.72 -18.09
C LYS A 9 3.18 -0.79 -16.56
N ALA A 10 3.37 -1.98 -15.99
CA ALA A 10 3.40 -2.16 -14.54
C ALA A 10 4.48 -1.29 -13.88
N LEU A 11 5.71 -1.30 -14.43
CA LEU A 11 6.80 -0.45 -13.93
C LEU A 11 6.43 1.03 -13.96
N LEU A 12 5.88 1.54 -15.06
CA LEU A 12 5.49 2.94 -15.19
C LEU A 12 4.39 3.33 -14.18
N TYR A 13 3.39 2.47 -13.97
CA TYR A 13 2.33 2.75 -13.00
C TYR A 13 2.85 2.72 -11.56
N THR A 14 3.75 1.78 -11.23
CA THR A 14 4.39 1.74 -9.91
C THR A 14 5.24 2.98 -9.69
N VAL A 15 6.15 3.32 -10.62
CA VAL A 15 6.97 4.53 -10.52
C VAL A 15 6.11 5.79 -10.42
N GLY A 16 5.04 5.88 -11.22
CA GLY A 16 4.08 6.99 -11.16
C GLY A 16 3.36 7.08 -9.82
N LEU A 17 2.99 5.95 -9.21
CA LEU A 17 2.37 5.90 -7.88
C LEU A 17 3.34 6.40 -6.79
N PHE A 18 4.60 5.95 -6.83
CA PHE A 18 5.64 6.41 -5.90
C PHE A 18 5.95 7.90 -6.06
N ALA A 19 6.10 8.37 -7.31
CA ALA A 19 6.31 9.79 -7.60
C ALA A 19 5.11 10.65 -7.17
N GLY A 20 3.89 10.16 -7.39
CA GLY A 20 2.66 10.82 -6.94
C GLY A 20 2.56 10.92 -5.43
N ALA A 21 2.81 9.81 -4.71
CA ALA A 21 2.85 9.81 -3.25
C ALA A 21 3.92 10.76 -2.70
N PHE A 22 5.09 10.78 -3.33
CA PHE A 22 6.17 11.71 -2.99
C PHE A 22 5.75 13.17 -3.16
N ALA A 23 5.24 13.54 -4.35
CA ALA A 23 4.83 14.89 -4.66
C ALA A 23 3.72 15.38 -3.71
N ILE A 24 2.75 14.51 -3.41
CA ILE A 24 1.66 14.82 -2.49
C ILE A 24 2.19 15.01 -1.06
N GLY A 25 3.08 14.14 -0.58
CA GLY A 25 3.67 14.30 0.76
C GLY A 25 4.47 15.60 0.89
N ALA A 26 5.29 15.93 -0.11
CA ALA A 26 6.03 17.18 -0.15
C ALA A 26 5.10 18.40 -0.18
N TRP A 27 4.03 18.35 -0.97
CA TRP A 27 3.02 19.41 -1.03
C TRP A 27 2.28 19.59 0.31
N LEU A 28 1.89 18.49 0.96
CA LEU A 28 1.24 18.53 2.27
C LEU A 28 2.14 19.11 3.36
N ALA A 29 3.44 18.85 3.29
CA ALA A 29 4.41 19.45 4.21
C ALA A 29 4.49 20.98 4.08
N GLY A 30 4.16 21.55 2.91
CA GLY A 30 4.04 22.99 2.74
C GLY A 30 2.99 23.62 3.65
N PHE A 31 1.94 22.89 4.03
CA PHE A 31 0.95 23.35 5.01
C PHE A 31 1.31 22.95 6.44
N ALA A 32 1.83 21.73 6.61
CA ALA A 32 2.10 21.17 7.94
C ALA A 32 3.41 21.68 8.57
N ALA A 33 4.39 22.12 7.78
CA ALA A 33 5.69 22.62 8.22
C ALA A 33 6.28 23.62 7.20
N PRO A 34 5.65 24.80 7.01
CA PRO A 34 5.98 25.74 5.94
C PRO A 34 7.40 26.33 6.02
N ALA A 35 7.96 26.46 7.23
CA ALA A 35 9.26 27.09 7.45
C ALA A 35 10.46 26.14 7.27
N HIS A 36 10.22 24.85 7.03
CA HIS A 36 11.27 23.82 7.03
C HIS A 36 11.30 23.03 5.73
N GLU A 37 12.20 23.42 4.81
CA GLU A 37 12.37 22.74 3.51
C GLU A 37 12.66 21.25 3.65
N ALA A 38 13.41 20.84 4.68
CA ALA A 38 13.70 19.43 4.95
C ALA A 38 12.42 18.61 5.20
N ALA A 39 11.38 19.21 5.80
CA ALA A 39 10.12 18.53 6.05
C ALA A 39 9.39 18.14 4.76
N TRP A 40 9.62 18.87 3.66
CA TRP A 40 9.02 18.59 2.37
C TRP A 40 9.59 17.31 1.77
N TRP A 41 10.93 17.21 1.75
CA TRP A 41 11.62 16.03 1.25
C TRP A 41 11.35 14.80 2.12
N ILE A 42 11.40 14.97 3.45
CA ILE A 42 11.16 13.87 4.41
C ILE A 42 9.72 13.38 4.30
N SER A 43 8.74 14.29 4.26
CA SER A 43 7.33 13.92 4.15
C SER A 43 7.02 13.19 2.84
N GLY A 44 7.50 13.73 1.72
CA GLY A 44 7.37 13.08 0.41
C GLY A 44 7.98 11.69 0.42
N ALA A 45 9.21 11.55 0.93
CA ALA A 45 9.89 10.27 1.03
C ALA A 45 9.12 9.28 1.93
N LEU A 46 8.62 9.72 3.07
CA LEU A 46 7.85 8.88 3.99
C LEU A 46 6.56 8.39 3.35
N LEU A 47 5.76 9.25 2.70
CA LEU A 47 4.55 8.77 2.01
C LEU A 47 4.87 7.77 0.91
N ALA A 48 5.92 8.00 0.14
CA ALA A 48 6.35 7.04 -0.89
C ALA A 48 6.79 5.69 -0.26
N VAL A 49 7.58 5.72 0.81
CA VAL A 49 8.00 4.52 1.56
C VAL A 49 6.81 3.81 2.20
N GLY A 50 5.77 4.54 2.60
CA GLY A 50 4.53 3.98 3.14
C GLY A 50 3.89 2.95 2.21
N LEU A 51 4.02 3.10 0.88
CA LEU A 51 3.52 2.14 -0.09
C LEU A 51 4.23 0.79 0.03
N VAL A 52 5.55 0.82 0.28
CA VAL A 52 6.35 -0.39 0.54
C VAL A 52 5.92 -1.03 1.86
N VAL A 53 5.69 -0.22 2.89
CA VAL A 53 5.20 -0.73 4.18
C VAL A 53 3.85 -1.43 4.01
N GLY A 54 2.90 -0.84 3.28
CA GLY A 54 1.61 -1.45 2.96
C GLY A 54 1.76 -2.79 2.24
N LEU A 55 2.69 -2.88 1.27
CA LEU A 55 3.00 -4.13 0.58
C LEU A 55 3.57 -5.19 1.53
N LYS A 56 4.47 -4.80 2.43
CA LYS A 56 5.06 -5.71 3.41
C LYS A 56 4.05 -6.21 4.43
N VAL A 57 3.04 -5.42 4.77
CA VAL A 57 1.92 -5.88 5.61
C VAL A 57 1.11 -6.96 4.88
N LEU A 58 0.86 -6.81 3.58
CA LEU A 58 0.19 -7.86 2.79
C LEU A 58 1.02 -9.14 2.74
N GLU A 59 2.32 -9.04 2.48
CA GLU A 59 3.22 -10.20 2.49
C GLU A 59 3.24 -10.89 3.85
N ALA A 60 3.33 -10.13 4.95
CA ALA A 60 3.31 -10.66 6.30
C ALA A 60 1.98 -11.37 6.61
N ALA A 61 0.84 -10.77 6.22
CA ALA A 61 -0.46 -11.39 6.38
C ALA A 61 -0.60 -12.69 5.57
N ALA A 62 -0.09 -12.71 4.34
CA ALA A 62 -0.06 -13.92 3.51
C ALA A 62 0.79 -15.02 4.15
N LEU A 63 1.96 -14.68 4.70
CA LEU A 63 2.83 -15.62 5.40
C LEU A 63 2.18 -16.20 6.67
N LEU A 64 1.40 -15.41 7.40
CA LEU A 64 0.64 -15.89 8.57
C LEU A 64 -0.48 -16.86 8.19
N VAL A 65 -1.10 -16.66 7.03
CA VAL A 65 -2.21 -17.50 6.53
C VAL A 65 -1.71 -18.74 5.79
N ALA A 66 -0.47 -18.72 5.28
CA ALA A 66 0.10 -19.82 4.50
C ALA A 66 0.04 -21.19 5.20
N PRO A 67 0.38 -21.35 6.50
CA PRO A 67 0.29 -22.65 7.19
C PRO A 67 -1.14 -23.22 7.20
N LEU A 68 -2.15 -22.37 7.40
CA LEU A 68 -3.56 -22.78 7.39
C LEU A 68 -4.01 -23.23 6.01
N VAL A 69 -3.57 -22.53 4.97
CA VAL A 69 -3.88 -22.87 3.57
C VAL A 69 -3.21 -24.20 3.18
N LEU A 70 -1.93 -24.38 3.53
CA LEU A 70 -1.21 -25.63 3.29
C LEU A 70 -1.82 -26.82 4.03
N ALA A 71 -2.21 -26.63 5.30
CA ALA A 71 -2.90 -27.67 6.07
C ALA A 71 -4.24 -28.07 5.44
N ARG A 72 -5.01 -27.09 4.94
CA ARG A 72 -6.27 -27.35 4.21
C ARG A 72 -6.03 -28.08 2.89
N MET A 73 -5.02 -27.67 2.12
CA MET A 73 -4.65 -28.36 0.88
C MET A 73 -4.27 -29.82 1.15
N ALA A 74 -3.46 -30.08 2.17
CA ALA A 74 -3.06 -31.43 2.56
C ALA A 74 -4.26 -32.29 2.99
N ALA A 75 -5.14 -31.75 3.83
CA ALA A 75 -6.36 -32.43 4.27
C ALA A 75 -7.30 -32.76 3.10
N ARG A 76 -7.44 -31.83 2.14
CA ARG A 76 -8.29 -32.06 0.96
C ARG A 76 -7.68 -33.04 -0.02
N TRP A 77 -6.37 -32.97 -0.22
CA TRP A 77 -5.64 -33.91 -1.07
C TRP A 77 -5.80 -35.35 -0.56
N ALA A 78 -5.74 -35.54 0.76
CA ALA A 78 -5.98 -36.84 1.38
C ALA A 78 -7.40 -37.41 1.13
N VAL A 79 -8.41 -36.55 0.97
CA VAL A 79 -9.81 -36.97 0.79
C VAL A 79 -10.23 -37.06 -0.68
N THR A 80 -9.72 -36.16 -1.53
CA THR A 80 -10.24 -35.95 -2.90
C THR A 80 -9.21 -36.22 -4.00
N GLY A 81 -7.95 -36.49 -3.65
CA GLY A 81 -6.85 -36.65 -4.61
C GLY A 81 -6.46 -35.38 -5.37
N LYS A 82 -7.15 -34.26 -5.11
CA LYS A 82 -6.91 -32.96 -5.75
C LYS A 82 -6.55 -31.92 -4.68
N PRO A 83 -5.41 -31.23 -4.79
CA PRO A 83 -4.94 -30.32 -3.75
C PRO A 83 -5.68 -28.97 -3.71
N LEU A 84 -6.36 -28.56 -4.79
CA LEU A 84 -7.00 -27.25 -4.92
C LEU A 84 -8.32 -27.32 -5.70
N ASP A 85 -9.29 -26.49 -5.31
CA ASP A 85 -10.47 -26.20 -6.14
C ASP A 85 -10.07 -25.28 -7.30
N THR A 86 -10.63 -25.50 -8.50
CA THR A 86 -10.52 -24.54 -9.61
C THR A 86 -11.07 -23.19 -9.15
N ARG A 87 -10.15 -22.24 -8.96
CA ARG A 87 -10.29 -20.89 -8.41
C ARG A 87 -11.68 -20.27 -8.66
N LYS A 88 -12.59 -20.40 -7.69
CA LYS A 88 -13.86 -19.65 -7.61
C LYS A 88 -13.75 -18.37 -6.75
N ASP A 89 -12.62 -18.18 -6.09
CA ASP A 89 -12.45 -17.24 -4.96
C ASP A 89 -11.64 -15.97 -5.30
N GLY A 90 -11.48 -15.65 -6.59
CA GLY A 90 -10.69 -14.51 -7.07
C GLY A 90 -11.11 -13.18 -6.45
N ASP A 91 -12.41 -12.91 -6.43
CA ASP A 91 -12.97 -11.65 -5.90
C ASP A 91 -12.76 -11.48 -4.38
N ARG A 92 -12.66 -12.60 -3.65
CA ARG A 92 -12.54 -12.58 -2.18
C ARG A 92 -11.11 -12.28 -1.73
N HIS A 93 -10.10 -12.78 -2.45
CA HIS A 93 -8.70 -12.48 -2.16
C HIS A 93 -8.36 -11.00 -2.42
N ASP A 94 -8.90 -10.44 -3.51
CA ASP A 94 -8.69 -9.04 -3.86
C ASP A 94 -9.26 -8.11 -2.77
N TRP A 95 -10.45 -8.41 -2.28
CA TRP A 95 -11.08 -7.67 -1.18
C TRP A 95 -10.27 -7.68 0.12
N ILE A 96 -9.66 -8.82 0.47
CA ILE A 96 -8.80 -8.92 1.67
C ILE A 96 -7.54 -8.07 1.48
N ALA A 97 -6.95 -8.04 0.29
CA ALA A 97 -5.80 -7.20 0.00
C ALA A 97 -6.15 -5.70 0.11
N TYR A 98 -7.33 -5.28 -0.38
CA TYR A 98 -7.82 -3.91 -0.18
C TYR A 98 -8.01 -3.58 1.32
N LEU A 99 -8.63 -4.49 2.08
CA LEU A 99 -8.92 -4.30 3.51
C LEU A 99 -7.67 -4.24 4.39
N LEU A 100 -6.56 -4.81 3.96
CA LEU A 100 -5.30 -4.73 4.70
C LEU A 100 -4.45 -3.56 4.24
N PHE A 101 -4.30 -3.36 2.92
CA PHE A 101 -3.43 -2.32 2.38
C PHE A 101 -3.91 -0.92 2.71
N ILE A 102 -5.20 -0.63 2.49
CA ILE A 102 -5.75 0.73 2.62
C ILE A 102 -5.62 1.23 4.07
N PRO A 103 -6.05 0.47 5.11
CA PRO A 103 -5.91 0.93 6.49
C PRO A 103 -4.45 1.01 6.93
N SER A 104 -3.60 0.06 6.55
CA SER A 104 -2.18 0.11 6.91
C SER A 104 -1.48 1.33 6.33
N TYR A 105 -1.72 1.62 5.05
CA TYR A 105 -1.16 2.81 4.41
C TYR A 105 -1.74 4.11 5.01
N ALA A 106 -3.04 4.16 5.30
CA ALA A 106 -3.67 5.32 5.93
C ALA A 106 -3.14 5.58 7.35
N VAL A 107 -2.94 4.54 8.16
CA VAL A 107 -2.32 4.65 9.49
C VAL A 107 -0.88 5.14 9.38
N PHE A 108 -0.12 4.60 8.43
CA PHE A 108 1.26 5.06 8.19
C PHE A 108 1.29 6.54 7.79
N ALA A 109 0.41 6.96 6.87
CA ALA A 109 0.28 8.34 6.46
C ALA A 109 -0.12 9.24 7.64
N LEU A 110 -1.09 8.82 8.46
CA LEU A 110 -1.50 9.53 9.67
C LEU A 110 -0.34 9.74 10.63
N LEU A 111 0.47 8.71 10.88
CA LEU A 111 1.67 8.80 11.73
C LEU A 111 2.74 9.73 11.12
N THR A 112 2.90 9.69 9.80
CA THR A 112 3.79 10.61 9.07
C THR A 112 3.34 12.05 9.27
N GLY A 113 2.04 12.34 9.09
CA GLY A 113 1.46 13.66 9.31
C GLY A 113 1.57 14.12 10.76
N ALA A 114 1.37 13.22 11.73
CA ALA A 114 1.59 13.51 13.14
C ALA A 114 3.05 13.94 13.39
N GLY A 115 4.01 13.18 12.85
CA GLY A 115 5.44 13.47 12.95
C GLY A 115 5.83 14.82 12.33
N VAL A 116 5.34 15.11 11.12
CA VAL A 116 5.60 16.38 10.44
C VAL A 116 4.95 17.55 11.20
N GLY A 117 3.76 17.36 11.75
CA GLY A 117 3.04 18.39 12.50
C GLY A 117 3.61 18.73 13.88
N PHE A 118 4.65 18.02 14.35
CA PHE A 118 5.43 18.43 15.53
C PHE A 118 6.46 19.52 15.23
N VAL A 119 6.70 19.82 13.96
CA VAL A 119 7.60 20.89 13.55
C VAL A 119 6.95 22.25 13.79
N ASP A 120 7.71 23.18 14.36
CA ASP A 120 7.23 24.51 14.72
C ASP A 120 6.75 25.32 13.50
N GLY A 121 5.68 26.12 13.71
CA GLY A 121 5.11 27.00 12.68
C GLY A 121 4.09 26.34 11.72
N GLY A 122 3.68 25.10 12.01
CA GLY A 122 2.73 24.32 11.22
C GLY A 122 1.29 24.24 11.74
N LEU A 123 0.48 23.36 11.12
CA LEU A 123 -0.91 23.07 11.52
C LEU A 123 -1.03 22.31 12.86
N GLY A 124 0.08 21.93 13.48
CA GLY A 124 0.13 21.09 14.69
C GLY A 124 -0.09 19.61 14.41
N PHE A 125 0.29 18.76 15.37
CA PHE A 125 0.34 17.30 15.19
C PHE A 125 -1.03 16.69 14.82
N PHE A 126 -2.11 17.12 15.46
CA PHE A 126 -3.43 16.51 15.30
C PHE A 126 -4.04 16.80 13.93
N LEU A 127 -4.02 18.07 13.51
CA LEU A 127 -4.60 18.49 12.24
C LEU A 127 -3.76 17.98 11.06
N SER A 128 -2.44 17.95 11.20
CA SER A 128 -1.54 17.35 10.22
C SER A 128 -1.75 15.84 10.10
N ALA A 129 -1.91 15.12 11.22
CA ALA A 129 -2.22 13.69 11.20
C ALA A 129 -3.54 13.40 10.48
N LEU A 130 -4.59 14.17 10.74
CA LEU A 130 -5.88 14.02 10.06
C LEU A 130 -5.77 14.28 8.56
N LEU A 131 -5.09 15.35 8.15
CA LEU A 131 -4.91 15.69 6.74
C LEU A 131 -4.18 14.57 5.99
N TYR A 132 -3.08 14.09 6.54
CA TYR A 132 -2.32 12.99 5.95
C TYR A 132 -3.08 11.67 5.99
N GLY A 133 -3.81 11.37 7.08
CA GLY A 133 -4.63 10.17 7.18
C GLY A 133 -5.74 10.14 6.12
N ALA A 134 -6.40 11.27 5.89
CA ALA A 134 -7.43 11.40 4.86
C ALA A 134 -6.84 11.21 3.45
N ILE A 135 -5.72 11.87 3.15
CA ILE A 135 -4.99 11.66 1.89
C ILE A 135 -4.51 10.22 1.77
N GLY A 136 -4.04 9.63 2.87
CA GLY A 136 -3.60 8.25 2.98
C GLY A 136 -4.71 7.26 2.60
N LEU A 137 -5.95 7.50 3.01
CA LEU A 137 -7.08 6.66 2.57
C LEU A 137 -7.28 6.73 1.05
N VAL A 138 -7.23 7.93 0.47
CA VAL A 138 -7.41 8.13 -0.98
C VAL A 138 -6.28 7.49 -1.77
N LEU A 139 -5.03 7.77 -1.39
CA LEU A 139 -3.84 7.19 -2.03
C LEU A 139 -3.74 5.69 -1.80
N GLY A 140 -4.14 5.20 -0.63
CA GLY A 140 -4.22 3.78 -0.32
C GLY A 140 -5.21 3.08 -1.24
N ALA A 141 -6.39 3.67 -1.48
CA ALA A 141 -7.39 3.10 -2.39
C ALA A 141 -6.92 3.08 -3.86
N VAL A 142 -6.28 4.17 -4.33
CA VAL A 142 -5.68 4.24 -5.67
C VAL A 142 -4.53 3.26 -5.81
N GLY A 143 -3.62 3.24 -4.84
CA GLY A 143 -2.46 2.37 -4.79
C GLY A 143 -2.85 0.91 -4.77
N ALA A 144 -3.81 0.52 -3.93
CA ALA A 144 -4.32 -0.84 -3.90
C ALA A 144 -4.92 -1.25 -5.26
N ARG A 145 -5.67 -0.37 -5.94
CA ARG A 145 -6.22 -0.69 -7.28
C ARG A 145 -5.12 -0.91 -8.31
N VAL A 146 -4.08 -0.07 -8.30
CA VAL A 146 -2.95 -0.17 -9.23
C VAL A 146 -2.11 -1.41 -8.93
N ILE A 147 -1.78 -1.63 -7.65
CA ILE A 147 -0.94 -2.74 -7.20
C ILE A 147 -1.67 -4.06 -7.38
N VAL A 148 -2.93 -4.21 -6.96
CA VAL A 148 -3.69 -5.46 -7.13
C VAL A 148 -3.86 -5.80 -8.61
N LYS A 149 -4.16 -4.80 -9.45
CA LYS A 149 -4.32 -5.02 -10.89
C LYS A 149 -3.02 -5.51 -11.57
N TYR A 150 -1.87 -4.93 -11.26
CA TYR A 150 -0.63 -5.22 -11.98
C TYR A 150 0.30 -6.22 -11.29
N ALA A 151 0.25 -6.37 -9.97
CA ALA A 151 1.04 -7.35 -9.24
C ALA A 151 0.48 -8.78 -9.40
N MET A 152 -0.84 -8.93 -9.54
CA MET A 152 -1.48 -10.24 -9.79
C MET A 152 -1.39 -10.69 -11.25
N GLU A 153 -1.06 -9.80 -12.18
CA GLU A 153 -0.80 -10.15 -13.59
C GLU A 153 0.64 -10.67 -13.82
N ALA A 154 1.54 -10.50 -12.84
CA ALA A 154 2.96 -10.82 -12.96
C ALA A 154 3.40 -12.11 -12.23
N GLY A 155 2.52 -12.76 -11.46
CA GLY A 155 2.77 -14.02 -10.75
C GLY A 155 1.86 -15.14 -11.22
#